data_AF-A0A933GD54-F1
#
_entry.id   AF-A0A933GD54-F1
#
_cell.length_a   1.000
_cell.length_b   1.000
_cell.length_c   1.000
_cell.angle_alpha   90.00
_cell.angle_beta   90.00
_cell.angle_gamma   90.00
#
_symmetry.space_group_name_H-M   'P 1'
#
loop_
_entity.id
_entity.type
_entity.pdbx_description
1 polymer ?
#
loop_
_entity_poly.entity_id
_entity_poly.type
_entity_poly.pdbx_seq_one_letter_code
_entity_poly.pdbx_strand_id
1 'polypeptide(L)'
;MTLILIRHADASNDDPRPLTDAGRQQHARVAGALRRMGITVERLLSSPLLRARETAEITAGAVGFRGAVEETPALGDDFTVEGLLASSPLTLFLSPVGGEGWVRG
;
A
#
# COMPACT_ATOMS: atom_id res chain seq x y z
N MET A 1 -2.90 -15.26 11.39
CA MET A 1 -1.98 -14.19 10.93
C MET A 1 -2.25 -13.95 9.46
N THR A 2 -2.71 -12.76 9.08
CA THR A 2 -3.14 -12.48 7.70
C THR A 2 -2.31 -11.34 7.13
N LEU A 3 -1.55 -11.62 6.07
CA LEU A 3 -0.83 -10.60 5.32
C LEU A 3 -1.66 -10.20 4.10
N ILE A 4 -1.87 -8.90 3.92
CA ILE A 4 -2.54 -8.34 2.76
C ILE A 4 -1.51 -7.52 1.99
N LEU A 5 -1.39 -7.77 0.69
CA LEU A 5 -0.53 -7.00 -0.20
C LEU A 5 -1.41 -6.15 -1.11
N ILE A 6 -1.15 -4.84 -1.14
CA ILE A 6 -1.83 -3.90 -2.03
C ILE A 6 -0.76 -3.27 -2.92
N ARG A 7 -1.08 -2.99 -4.18
CA ARG A 7 -0.21 -2.18 -5.03
C ARG A 7 -0.54 -0.70 -4.84
N HIS A 8 0.45 0.18 -4.89
CA HIS A 8 0.17 1.63 -4.90
C HIS A 8 -0.84 1.97 -6.01
N ALA A 9 -1.70 2.95 -5.75
CA ALA A 9 -2.67 3.39 -6.72
C ALA A 9 -2.00 4.13 -7.90
N ASP A 10 -2.81 4.49 -8.89
CA ASP A 10 -2.33 5.22 -10.06
C ASP A 10 -1.67 6.56 -9.66
N ALA A 11 -0.52 6.85 -10.25
CA ALA A 11 0.38 7.93 -9.84
C ALA A 11 0.88 8.71 -11.06
N SER A 12 1.22 9.97 -10.85
CA SER A 12 1.79 10.79 -11.92
C SER A 12 3.15 10.25 -12.38
N ASN A 13 3.57 10.73 -13.55
CA ASN A 13 4.88 10.40 -14.11
C ASN A 13 5.97 11.38 -13.63
N ASP A 14 5.59 12.51 -13.06
CA ASP A 14 6.50 13.56 -12.58
C ASP A 14 6.96 13.28 -11.15
N ASP A 15 8.26 13.31 -10.88
CA ASP A 15 8.85 13.20 -9.53
C ASP A 15 8.29 14.30 -8.61
N PRO A 16 7.75 13.99 -7.39
CA PRO A 16 7.87 12.75 -6.61
C PRO A 16 6.85 11.64 -6.90
N ARG A 17 6.16 11.72 -8.03
CA ARG A 17 5.14 10.79 -8.52
C ARG A 17 4.00 10.59 -7.51
N PRO A 18 3.31 11.66 -7.06
CA PRO A 18 2.13 11.54 -6.20
C PRO A 18 1.01 10.75 -6.88
N LEU A 19 0.05 10.27 -6.10
CA LEU A 19 -1.17 9.69 -6.65
C LEU A 19 -1.94 10.71 -7.48
N THR A 20 -2.43 10.26 -8.65
CA THR A 20 -3.39 11.03 -9.45
C THR A 20 -4.72 11.12 -8.71
N ASP A 21 -5.52 12.15 -9.00
CA ASP A 21 -6.87 12.25 -8.41
C ASP A 21 -7.73 11.03 -8.74
N ALA A 22 -7.60 10.50 -9.95
CA ALA A 22 -8.25 9.27 -10.37
C ALA A 22 -7.76 8.07 -9.54
N GLY A 23 -6.45 7.95 -9.32
CA GLY A 23 -5.84 6.93 -8.48
C GLY A 23 -6.33 6.98 -7.04
N ARG A 24 -6.39 8.17 -6.42
CA ARG A 24 -6.94 8.36 -5.07
C ARG A 24 -8.39 7.92 -4.97
N GLN A 25 -9.23 8.36 -5.92
CA GLN A 25 -10.65 8.00 -5.93
C GLN A 25 -10.86 6.51 -6.14
N GLN A 26 -10.11 5.88 -7.05
CA GLN A 26 -10.16 4.44 -7.26
C GLN A 26 -9.74 3.67 -6.01
N HIS A 27 -8.65 4.09 -5.37
CA HIS A 27 -8.16 3.42 -4.18
C HIS A 27 -9.08 3.60 -2.99
N ALA A 28 -9.71 4.77 -2.82
CA ALA A 28 -10.71 5.00 -1.79
C ALA A 28 -11.89 4.01 -1.90
N ARG A 29 -12.29 3.63 -3.12
CA ARG A 29 -13.33 2.61 -3.34
C ARG A 29 -12.86 1.22 -2.91
N VAL A 30 -11.62 0.86 -3.24
CA VAL A 30 -11.01 -0.42 -2.80
C VAL A 30 -10.92 -0.47 -1.29
N ALA A 31 -10.39 0.59 -0.66
CA ALA A 31 -10.26 0.68 0.78
C ALA A 31 -11.62 0.66 1.51
N GLY A 32 -12.64 1.29 0.93
CA GLY A 32 -14.02 1.19 1.41
C GLY A 32 -14.59 -0.22 1.29
N ALA A 33 -14.21 -0.99 0.26
CA ALA A 33 -14.57 -2.41 0.16
C ALA A 33 -13.90 -3.24 1.26
N LEU A 34 -12.61 -3.01 1.55
CA LEU A 34 -11.91 -3.69 2.64
C LEU A 34 -12.62 -3.49 3.99
N ARG A 35 -13.03 -2.26 4.29
CA ARG A 35 -13.83 -1.96 5.48
C ARG A 35 -15.16 -2.71 5.49
N ARG A 36 -15.90 -2.74 4.37
CA ARG A 36 -17.18 -3.47 4.27
C ARG A 36 -17.03 -4.97 4.44
N MET A 37 -15.87 -5.52 4.09
CA MET A 37 -15.50 -6.91 4.36
C MET A 37 -15.13 -7.17 5.83
N GLY A 38 -15.11 -6.14 6.68
CA GLY A 38 -14.75 -6.28 8.10
C GLY A 38 -13.25 -6.45 8.34
N ILE A 39 -12.41 -6.07 7.37
CA ILE A 39 -10.96 -6.17 7.52
C ILE A 39 -10.48 -5.11 8.52
N THR A 40 -9.88 -5.56 9.61
CA THR A 40 -9.18 -4.74 10.60
C THR A 40 -7.68 -4.88 10.44
N VAL A 41 -6.95 -3.83 10.80
CA VAL A 41 -5.54 -3.63 10.47
C VAL A 41 -4.84 -3.21 11.76
N GLU A 42 -3.80 -3.93 12.17
CA GLU A 42 -3.08 -3.66 13.44
C GLU A 42 -1.81 -2.80 13.24
N ARG A 43 -1.15 -2.93 12.09
CA ARG A 43 0.17 -2.31 11.78
C ARG A 43 0.35 -1.89 10.30
N LEU A 44 -0.07 -0.71 9.87
CA LEU A 44 0.02 -0.39 8.44
C LEU A 44 1.45 -0.05 8.00
N LEU A 45 2.00 -0.76 7.01
CA LEU A 45 3.36 -0.54 6.50
C LEU A 45 3.35 0.03 5.07
N SER A 46 4.29 0.94 4.78
CA SER A 46 4.45 1.53 3.46
C SER A 46 5.92 1.57 3.01
N SER A 47 6.12 1.44 1.69
CA SER A 47 7.35 1.89 1.04
C SER A 47 7.54 3.40 1.27
N PRO A 48 8.80 3.90 1.38
CA PRO A 48 9.08 5.33 1.53
C PRO A 48 8.68 6.18 0.31
N LEU A 49 8.28 5.55 -0.80
CA LEU A 49 7.82 6.25 -2.00
C LEU A 49 6.48 6.95 -1.75
N LEU A 50 6.35 8.20 -2.19
CA LEU A 50 5.16 9.04 -1.94
C LEU A 50 3.84 8.36 -2.34
N ARG A 51 3.75 7.84 -3.57
CA ARG A 51 2.56 7.10 -4.04
C ARG A 51 2.16 5.92 -3.16
N ALA A 52 3.12 5.21 -2.58
CA ALA A 52 2.84 4.12 -1.67
C ALA A 52 2.29 4.69 -0.36
N ARG A 53 2.97 5.67 0.23
CA ARG A 53 2.53 6.30 1.48
C ARG A 53 1.11 6.84 1.38
N GLU A 54 0.77 7.55 0.30
CA GLU A 54 -0.57 8.11 0.09
C GLU A 54 -1.64 7.00 -0.05
N THR A 55 -1.30 5.90 -0.73
CA THR A 55 -2.18 4.72 -0.83
C THR A 55 -2.44 4.11 0.56
N ALA A 56 -1.39 4.06 1.38
CA ALA A 56 -1.42 3.57 2.75
C ALA A 56 -2.30 4.44 3.64
N GLU A 57 -2.14 5.76 3.57
CA GLU A 57 -2.91 6.75 4.33
C GLU A 57 -4.41 6.70 3.96
N ILE A 58 -4.75 6.59 2.67
CA ILE A 58 -6.14 6.39 2.23
C ILE A 58 -6.71 5.11 2.84
N THR A 59 -5.92 4.03 2.86
CA THR A 59 -6.36 2.76 3.44
C THR A 59 -6.59 2.88 4.94
N ALA A 60 -5.65 3.51 5.66
CA ALA A 60 -5.74 3.75 7.10
C ALA A 60 -7.04 4.47 7.46
N GLY A 61 -7.33 5.58 6.76
CA GLY A 61 -8.55 6.36 6.98
C GLY A 61 -9.82 5.56 6.69
N ALA A 62 -9.83 4.77 5.62
CA ALA A 62 -11.01 3.99 5.25
C ALA A 62 -11.33 2.89 6.26
N VAL A 63 -10.32 2.12 6.71
CA VAL A 63 -10.50 1.00 7.66
C VAL A 63 -10.57 1.46 9.12
N GLY A 64 -10.40 2.76 9.40
CA GLY A 64 -10.44 3.31 10.74
C GLY A 64 -9.19 2.99 11.57
N PHE A 65 -8.06 2.73 10.92
CA PHE A 65 -6.78 2.53 11.58
C PHE A 65 -6.32 3.83 12.26
N ARG A 66 -5.99 3.75 13.55
CA ARG A 66 -5.59 4.91 14.37
C ARG A 66 -4.08 4.99 14.64
N GLY A 67 -3.32 3.99 14.21
CA GLY A 67 -1.87 4.01 14.30
C GLY A 67 -1.22 4.84 13.19
N ALA A 68 0.09 5.02 13.29
CA ALA A 68 0.87 5.63 12.22
C ALA A 68 1.11 4.61 11.09
N VAL A 69 1.16 5.12 9.85
CA VAL A 69 1.74 4.37 8.74
C VAL A 69 3.24 4.30 8.99
N GLU A 70 3.79 3.10 9.07
CA GLU A 70 5.21 2.89 9.28
C GLU A 70 5.92 2.70 7.95
N GLU A 71 6.90 3.54 7.70
CA GLU A 71 7.76 3.43 6.53
C GLU A 71 8.84 2.39 6.80
N THR A 72 9.07 1.48 5.85
CA THR A 72 10.21 0.56 5.94
C THR A 72 10.92 0.39 4.60
N PRO A 73 12.26 0.51 4.55
CA PRO A 73 13.05 0.27 3.34
C PRO A 73 12.93 -1.14 2.79
N ALA A 74 12.53 -2.12 3.61
CA ALA A 74 12.29 -3.51 3.19
C ALA A 74 11.16 -3.63 2.14
N LEU A 75 10.52 -2.52 1.80
CA LEU A 75 9.40 -2.38 0.89
C LEU A 75 9.76 -1.57 -0.37
N GLY A 76 11.01 -1.16 -0.47
CA GLY A 76 11.60 -0.59 -1.66
C GLY A 76 12.15 -1.69 -2.57
N ASP A 77 13.25 -1.39 -3.24
CA ASP A 77 13.82 -2.24 -4.29
C ASP A 77 14.38 -3.57 -3.74
N ASP A 78 14.74 -3.63 -2.45
CA ASP A 78 15.30 -4.81 -1.77
C ASP A 78 14.23 -5.69 -1.08
N PHE A 79 12.99 -5.68 -1.56
CA PHE A 79 11.90 -6.42 -0.94
C PHE A 79 12.15 -7.93 -0.88
N THR A 80 12.07 -8.49 0.34
CA THR A 80 12.05 -9.94 0.59
C THR A 80 10.96 -10.30 1.58
N VAL A 81 10.29 -11.45 1.38
CA VAL A 81 9.25 -11.94 2.29
C VAL A 81 9.86 -12.25 3.66
N GLU A 82 11.07 -12.79 3.69
CA GLU A 82 11.84 -13.10 4.89
C GLU A 82 12.21 -11.84 5.66
N GLY A 83 12.71 -10.79 4.99
CA GLY A 83 13.03 -9.51 5.62
C GLY A 83 11.80 -8.84 6.22
N LEU A 84 10.64 -9.00 5.57
CA LEU A 84 9.37 -8.51 6.08
C LEU A 84 8.89 -9.33 7.29
N LEU A 85 8.93 -10.66 7.22
CA LEU A 85 8.52 -11.54 8.33
C LEU A 85 9.44 -11.41 9.56
N ALA A 86 10.71 -11.09 9.34
CA ALA A 86 11.69 -10.83 10.39
C ALA A 86 11.43 -9.51 11.14
N SER A 87 10.66 -8.57 10.57
CA SER A 87 10.33 -7.28 11.19
C SER A 87 9.13 -7.31 12.17
N SER A 88 8.80 -8.48 12.72
CA SER A 88 7.70 -8.75 13.68
C SER A 88 6.28 -8.75 13.06
N PRO A 89 5.28 -9.41 13.68
CA PRO A 89 4.09 -9.90 12.97
C PRO A 89 3.28 -8.77 12.31
N LEU A 90 3.20 -8.87 10.98
CA LEU A 90 2.84 -7.86 9.98
C LEU A 90 1.36 -7.64 9.70
N THR A 91 1.12 -6.48 9.13
CA THR A 91 -0.13 -5.98 8.55
C THR A 91 0.19 -5.31 7.19
N LEU A 92 -0.88 -5.06 6.43
CA LEU A 92 -0.95 -4.48 5.09
C LEU A 92 0.35 -3.83 4.56
N PHE A 93 0.89 -4.43 3.50
CA PHE A 93 2.09 -3.95 2.83
C PHE A 93 1.81 -3.49 1.36
N LEU A 94 2.42 -2.36 0.96
CA LEU A 94 2.37 -1.74 -0.37
C LEU A 94 3.63 -1.95 -1.22
N SER A 95 3.64 -2.96 -2.11
CA SER A 95 4.78 -3.31 -2.98
C SER A 95 4.63 -2.76 -4.42
N PRO A 96 5.73 -2.45 -5.13
CA PRO A 96 5.69 -2.17 -6.56
C PRO A 96 5.84 -3.46 -7.38
N VAL A 97 4.91 -3.72 -8.30
CA VAL A 97 5.26 -4.43 -9.54
C VAL A 97 4.65 -3.68 -10.70
N GLY A 98 5.52 -3.22 -11.59
CA GLY A 98 5.16 -2.57 -12.84
C GLY A 98 6.34 -1.89 -13.52
N GLY A 99 7.45 -2.61 -13.68
CA GLY A 99 8.18 -2.52 -14.94
C GLY A 99 7.20 -2.90 -16.06
N GLU A 100 7.34 -2.23 -17.19
CA GLU A 100 6.41 -2.29 -18.30
C GLU A 100 6.16 -3.72 -18.78
N GLY A 101 4.89 -4.04 -19.02
CA GLY A 101 4.49 -5.15 -19.88
C GLY A 101 3.91 -6.36 -19.19
N TRP A 102 2.64 -6.29 -18.74
CA TRP A 102 1.66 -7.38 -18.84
C TRP A 102 0.23 -6.82 -18.88
N VAL A 103 -0.12 -6.21 -20.02
CA VAL A 103 -1.49 -6.26 -20.55
C VAL A 103 -1.35 -6.51 -22.06
N ARG A 104 -1.37 -7.78 -22.44
CA ARG A 104 -1.89 -8.22 -23.73
C ARG A 104 -2.90 -9.32 -23.43
N GLY A 105 -4.06 -9.19 -24.06
CA GLY A 105 -5.17 -10.12 -23.93
C GLY A 105 -4.91 -11.47 -24.57
#